data_AF-A0A6P0TKF6-F1
#
_entry.id   AF-A0A6P0TKF6-F1
#
_cell.length_a   1.000
_cell.length_b   1.000
_cell.length_c   1.000
_cell.angle_alpha   90.00
_cell.angle_beta   90.00
_cell.angle_gamma   90.00
#
_symmetry.space_group_name_H-M   'P 1'
#
loop_
_entity.id
_entity.type
_entity.pdbx_description
1 polymer ?
#
loop_
_entity_poly.entity_id
_entity_poly.type
_entity_poly.pdbx_seq_one_letter_code
_entity_poly.pdbx_strand_id
1 'polypeptide(L)' 'MTSIVLHSPDTAFSALRKTPDEFGQEVRVAAAVKWYELELISQGKAAAWFNRWF' A
#
# COMPACT_ATOMS: atom_id res chain seq x y z
N MET A 1 7.74 6.15 13.95
CA MET A 1 6.87 6.00 12.76
C MET A 1 7.34 6.97 11.71
N THR A 2 7.45 6.55 10.45
CA THR A 2 7.89 7.40 9.33
C THR A 2 6.74 7.58 8.35
N SER A 3 6.51 8.81 7.90
CA SER A 3 5.45 9.14 6.94
C SER A 3 6.04 9.50 5.59
N ILE A 4 5.37 9.07 4.51
CA ILE A 4 5.67 9.46 3.14
C ILE A 4 4.47 10.22 2.56
N VAL A 5 4.73 11.23 1.75
CA VAL A 5 3.69 11.98 1.03
C VAL A 5 3.68 11.51 -0.42
N LEU A 6 2.50 11.14 -0.91
CA LEU A 6 2.26 10.73 -2.30
C LEU A 6 1.33 11.75 -2.93
N HIS A 7 1.73 12.30 -4.08
CA HIS A 7 0.84 13.15 -4.88
C HIS A 7 0.02 12.27 -5.82
N SER A 8 -1.29 12.40 -5.76
CA SER A 8 -2.25 11.71 -6.62
C SER A 8 -3.10 12.72 -7.39
N PRO A 9 -3.73 12.33 -8.51
CA PRO A 9 -4.76 13.15 -9.14
C PRO A 9 -5.87 13.50 -8.14
N ASP A 10 -6.40 14.72 -8.22
CA ASP A 10 -7.45 15.23 -7.31
C ASP A 10 -8.69 14.31 -7.26
N THR A 11 -8.95 13.58 -8.33
CA THR A 11 -10.10 12.71 -8.50
C THR A 11 -9.86 11.24 -8.13
N ALA A 12 -8.62 10.87 -7.75
CA ALA A 12 -8.25 9.48 -7.50
C ALA A 12 -9.10 8.84 -6.37
N PHE A 13 -9.27 9.56 -5.26
CA PHE A 13 -10.05 9.09 -4.12
C PHE A 13 -11.55 9.01 -4.43
N SER A 14 -12.08 9.99 -5.15
CA SER A 14 -13.50 10.01 -5.56
C SER A 14 -13.83 8.92 -6.58
N ALA A 15 -12.93 8.65 -7.53
CA ALA A 15 -13.11 7.60 -8.53
C ALA A 15 -13.16 6.20 -7.88
N LEU A 16 -12.36 6.01 -6.84
CA LEU A 16 -12.27 4.75 -6.10
C LEU A 16 -13.28 4.65 -4.94
N ARG A 17 -13.97 5.75 -4.60
CA ARG A 17 -14.86 5.88 -3.43
C ARG A 17 -14.17 5.47 -2.12
N LYS A 18 -12.92 5.90 -1.95
CA LYS A 18 -12.09 5.60 -0.78
C LYS A 18 -11.59 6.86 -0.12
N THR A 19 -11.45 6.80 1.19
CA THR A 19 -10.72 7.81 1.96
C THR A 19 -9.20 7.70 1.69
N PRO A 20 -8.41 8.75 1.95
CA PRO A 20 -6.95 8.68 1.85
C PRO A 20 -6.33 7.57 2.69
N ASP A 21 -6.88 7.27 3.87
CA ASP A 21 -6.41 6.20 4.76
C ASP A 21 -6.63 4.81 4.17
N GLU A 22 -7.83 4.54 3.64
CA GLU A 22 -8.15 3.27 2.97
C GLU A 22 -7.27 3.07 1.74
N PHE A 23 -7.12 4.12 0.93
CA PHE A 23 -6.25 4.09 -0.24
C PHE A 23 -4.79 3.85 0.15
N GLY A 24 -4.28 4.55 1.17
CA GLY A 24 -2.92 4.39 1.66
C GLY A 24 -2.65 2.98 2.21
N GLN A 25 -3.65 2.36 2.86
CA GLN A 25 -3.53 0.98 3.32
C GLN A 25 -3.42 0.00 2.16
N GLU A 26 -4.25 0.15 1.13
CA GLU A 26 -4.21 -0.71 -0.06
C GLU A 26 -2.93 -0.52 -0.87
N VAL A 27 -2.46 0.71 -1.05
CA VAL A 27 -1.20 0.99 -1.74
C VAL A 27 -0.02 0.34 -1.03
N ARG A 28 0.02 0.35 0.32
CA ARG A 28 1.07 -0.37 1.07
C ARG A 28 1.06 -1.87 0.80
N VAL A 29 -0.12 -2.48 0.78
CA VAL A 29 -0.29 -3.90 0.47
C VAL A 29 0.14 -4.19 -0.96
N ALA A 30 -0.33 -3.41 -1.94
CA ALA A 30 0.01 -3.56 -3.35
C ALA A 30 1.51 -3.39 -3.60
N ALA A 31 2.17 -2.44 -2.93
CA ALA A 31 3.61 -2.24 -3.01
C ALA A 31 4.37 -3.46 -2.45
N ALA A 32 3.96 -4.00 -1.30
CA ALA A 32 4.58 -5.19 -0.71
C ALA A 32 4.46 -6.42 -1.62
N VAL A 33 3.29 -6.63 -2.22
CA VAL A 33 3.09 -7.69 -3.24
C VAL A 33 4.02 -7.44 -4.42
N LYS A 34 4.08 -6.21 -4.95
CA LYS A 34 4.89 -5.92 -6.13
C LYS A 34 6.39 -6.09 -5.88
N TRP A 35 6.88 -5.69 -4.71
CA TRP A 35 8.27 -5.90 -4.34
C TRP A 35 8.63 -7.37 -4.14
N TYR A 36 7.69 -8.18 -3.65
CA TYR A 36 7.87 -9.63 -3.58
C TYR A 36 7.91 -10.27 -4.98
N GLU A 37 6.96 -9.91 -5.86
CA GLU A 37 6.94 -10.37 -7.26
C GLU A 37 8.24 -10.04 -8.01
N LEU A 38 8.84 -8.89 -7.70
CA LEU A 38 10.10 -8.43 -8.28
C LEU A 38 11.34 -8.98 -7.55
N GLU A 39 11.17 -9.89 -6.59
CA GLU A 39 12.23 -10.49 -5.77
C GLU A 39 13.09 -9.47 -4.97
N LEU A 40 12.59 -8.25 -4.77
CA LEU A 40 13.27 -7.20 -4.01
C LEU A 40 13.19 -7.44 -2.50
N ILE A 41 12.14 -8.13 -2.05
CA ILE A 41 11.94 -8.53 -0.67
C ILE A 41 11.49 -9.98 -0.58
N SER A 42 11.79 -10.65 0.54
CA SER A 42 11.28 -11.99 0.81
C SER A 42 9.79 -11.98 1.15
N GLN A 43 9.13 -13.13 1.01
CA GLN A 43 7.73 -13.31 1.40
C GLN A 43 7.47 -12.89 2.85
N GLY A 44 8.36 -13.26 3.79
CA GLY A 44 8.23 -12.88 5.20
C GLY A 44 8.34 -11.37 5.43
N LYS A 45 9.20 -10.67 4.66
CA LYS A 45 9.26 -9.21 4.69
C LYS A 45 7.99 -8.58 4.10
N ALA A 46 7.47 -9.12 2.99
CA ALA A 46 6.19 -8.66 2.42
C ALA A 46 5.03 -8.87 3.42
N ALA A 47 5.01 -10.01 4.12
CA ALA A 47 3.99 -10.34 5.11
C ALA A 47 3.89 -9.34 6.27
N ALA A 48 5.00 -8.73 6.68
CA ALA A 48 5.01 -7.70 7.72
C ALA A 48 4.20 -6.44 7.33
N TRP A 49 3.97 -6.20 6.03
CA TRP A 49 3.15 -5.09 5.54
C TRP A 49 1.64 -5.42 5.53
N PHE A 50 1.29 -6.70 5.69
CA PHE A 50 -0.10 -7.17 5.77
C PHE A 50 -0.66 -7.20 7.20
N ASN A 51 0.10 -6.72 8.20
CA ASN A 51 -0.21 -6.80 9.64
C ASN A 51 -1.39 -5.89 10.06
N ARG A 52 -2.59 -6.27 9.61
CA ARG A 52 -3.94 -6.07 10.18
C ARG A 52 -4.98 -6.57 9.15
N TRP A 53 -4.81 -7.77 8.61
CA TRP A 53 -5.79 -8.43 7.73
C TRP A 53 -5.84 -9.97 7.90
N PHE A 54 -5.47 -10.46 9.09
CA PHE A 54 -6.00 -11.69 9.69
C PHE A 54 -6.16 -11.46 11.20
#